data_AF-A0A845ZBR3-F1
#
_entry.id   AF-A0A845ZBR3-F1
#
_cell.length_a   1.000
_cell.length_b   1.000
_cell.length_c   1.000
_cell.angle_alpha   90.00
_cell.angle_beta   90.00
_cell.angle_gamma   90.00
#
_symmetry.space_group_name_H-M   'P 1'
#
loop_
_entity.id
_entity.type
_entity.pdbx_description
1 polymer ?
#
loop_
_entity_poly.entity_id
_entity_poly.type
_entity_poly.pdbx_seq_one_letter_code
_entity_poly.pdbx_strand_id
1 'polypeptide(L)'
;MSKKRTGIHLVEANLLLQLGIPPQRTANLRPYCGWAWFPSREGLFLEASKLELHSEYNVQWHTQPGIRYTKHGESIICELLFWHQNKMKLLEDVDFLRNWSPGTFV
;
A
#
# COMPACT_ATOMS: atom_id res chain seq x y z
N MET A 1 2.52 8.07 1.65
CA MET A 1 2.10 8.17 0.23
C MET A 1 2.58 9.46 -0.47
N SER A 2 2.45 10.65 0.13
CA SER A 2 2.90 11.93 -0.48
C SER A 2 4.35 11.91 -0.94
N LYS A 3 5.28 11.40 -0.11
CA LYS A 3 6.73 11.43 -0.39
C LYS A 3 7.07 10.77 -1.72
N LYS A 4 6.40 9.67 -2.08
CA LYS A 4 6.66 8.94 -3.33
C LYS A 4 6.10 9.67 -4.54
N ARG A 5 4.92 10.31 -4.43
CA ARG A 5 4.25 10.97 -5.57
C ARG A 5 4.72 12.42 -5.81
N THR A 6 5.02 13.15 -4.75
CA THR A 6 5.36 14.58 -4.83
C THR A 6 6.82 14.85 -4.45
N GLY A 7 7.56 13.84 -3.99
CA GLY A 7 8.86 14.06 -3.34
C GLY A 7 8.74 14.73 -1.96
N ILE A 8 7.54 15.14 -1.54
CA ILE A 8 7.33 15.91 -0.31
C ILE A 8 7.04 14.96 0.84
N HIS A 9 7.94 14.94 1.81
CA HIS A 9 7.71 14.29 3.09
C HIS A 9 6.73 15.16 3.91
N LEU A 10 5.50 14.69 4.13
CA LEU A 10 4.47 15.50 4.79
C LEU A 10 4.87 15.96 6.20
N VAL A 11 5.59 15.12 6.95
CA VAL A 11 6.08 15.49 8.29
C VAL A 11 7.10 16.62 8.20
N GLU A 12 7.97 16.60 7.18
CA GLU A 12 8.98 17.64 6.96
C GLU A 12 8.31 18.92 6.47
N ALA A 13 7.36 18.83 5.56
CA ALA A 13 6.58 19.97 5.10
C ALA A 13 5.78 20.61 6.24
N ASN A 14 5.21 19.81 7.14
CA ASN A 14 4.52 20.33 8.33
C ASN A 14 5.50 21.05 9.26
N LEU A 15 6.69 20.52 9.47
CA LEU A 15 7.74 21.18 10.27
C LEU A 15 8.19 22.49 9.62
N LEU A 16 8.41 22.50 8.31
CA LEU A 16 8.79 23.71 7.56
C LEU A 16 7.71 24.80 7.67
N LEU A 17 6.44 24.42 7.55
CA LEU A 17 5.32 25.34 7.74
C LEU A 17 5.26 25.90 9.17
N GLN A 18 5.52 25.08 10.19
CA GLN A 18 5.60 25.54 11.58
C GLN A 18 6.75 26.52 11.81
N LEU A 19 7.83 26.41 11.02
CA LEU A 19 8.97 27.33 11.02
C LEU A 19 8.78 28.56 10.11
N GLY A 20 7.60 28.72 9.49
CA GLY A 20 7.30 29.82 8.57
C GLY A 20 7.98 29.69 7.20
N ILE A 21 8.55 28.53 6.88
CA ILE A 21 9.23 28.26 5.62
C ILE A 21 8.22 27.59 4.65
N PRO A 22 7.90 28.21 3.51
CA PRO A 22 6.98 27.61 2.56
C PRO A 22 7.62 26.36 1.91
N PRO A 23 6.93 25.21 1.89
CA PRO A 23 7.46 24.01 1.26
C PRO A 23 7.53 24.21 -0.26
N GLN A 24 8.68 23.89 -0.85
CA GLN A 24 8.86 23.96 -2.30
C GLN A 24 8.03 22.86 -2.97
N ARG A 25 7.08 23.25 -3.83
CA ARG A 25 6.34 22.30 -4.67
C ARG A 25 7.20 21.86 -5.84
N THR A 26 7.34 20.55 -6.03
CA THR A 26 7.88 19.99 -7.26
C THR A 26 6.77 19.96 -8.33
N ALA A 27 7.08 20.39 -9.55
CA ALA A 27 6.11 20.42 -10.65
C ALA A 27 5.80 19.03 -11.25
N ASN A 28 6.65 18.04 -10.97
CA ASN A 28 6.53 16.69 -11.53
C ASN A 28 5.86 15.73 -10.52
N LEU A 29 4.54 15.53 -10.68
CA LEU A 29 3.73 14.61 -9.86
C LEU A 29 3.90 13.14 -10.30
N ARG A 30 5.14 12.66 -10.36
CA ARG A 30 5.50 11.28 -10.68
C ARG A 30 6.48 10.73 -9.65
N PRO A 31 6.49 9.41 -9.41
CA PRO A 31 5.65 8.36 -10.00
C PRO A 31 4.16 8.41 -9.59
N TYR A 32 3.31 7.75 -10.39
CA TYR A 32 1.93 7.45 -9.98
C TYR A 32 1.96 6.44 -8.84
N CYS A 33 1.12 6.62 -7.83
CA CYS A 33 1.10 5.78 -6.63
C CYS A 33 -0.33 5.28 -6.36
N GLY A 34 -0.43 4.05 -5.88
CA GLY A 34 -1.64 3.42 -5.35
C GLY A 34 -1.41 2.89 -3.94
N TRP A 35 -2.49 2.74 -3.18
CA TRP A 35 -2.49 2.07 -1.89
C TRP A 35 -3.69 1.16 -1.81
N ALA A 36 -3.46 -0.07 -1.38
CA ALA A 36 -4.48 -1.08 -1.17
C ALA A 36 -4.37 -1.63 0.25
N TRP A 37 -5.52 -1.95 0.83
CA TRP A 37 -5.66 -2.51 2.16
C TRP A 37 -6.46 -3.80 2.03
N PHE A 38 -5.95 -4.88 2.63
CA PHE A 38 -6.56 -6.20 2.50
C PHE A 38 -7.10 -6.65 3.87
N PRO A 39 -8.43 -6.78 4.03
CA PRO A 39 -9.04 -7.19 5.28
C PRO A 39 -8.84 -8.68 5.58
N SER A 40 -8.94 -9.05 6.86
CA SER A 40 -8.96 -10.44 7.32
C SER A 40 -10.16 -11.18 6.78
N ARG A 41 -9.99 -12.48 6.50
CA ARG A 41 -11.08 -13.43 6.27
C ARG A 41 -11.20 -14.33 7.48
N GLU A 42 -12.40 -14.85 7.73
CA GLU A 42 -12.60 -15.84 8.78
C GLU A 42 -11.78 -17.11 8.47
N GLY A 43 -11.14 -17.67 9.49
CA GLY A 43 -10.28 -18.85 9.38
C GLY A 43 -8.90 -18.67 9.99
N LEU A 44 -8.09 -19.72 9.89
CA LEU A 44 -6.69 -19.74 10.29
C LEU A 44 -5.82 -19.29 9.13
N PHE A 45 -5.05 -18.23 9.32
CA PHE A 45 -4.06 -17.78 8.34
C PHE A 45 -2.86 -18.72 8.34
N LEU A 46 -2.59 -19.36 7.20
CA LEU A 46 -1.48 -20.32 7.07
C LEU A 46 -0.22 -19.66 6.54
N GLU A 47 -0.34 -18.91 5.45
CA GLU A 47 0.81 -18.35 4.75
C GLU A 47 0.43 -17.14 3.90
N ALA A 48 1.40 -16.26 3.70
CA ALA A 48 1.29 -15.12 2.80
C ALA A 48 1.43 -15.56 1.34
N SER A 49 0.51 -15.10 0.49
CA SER A 49 0.60 -15.34 -0.95
C SER A 49 1.69 -14.50 -1.59
N LYS A 50 2.34 -15.05 -2.62
CA LYS A 50 3.30 -14.31 -3.43
C LYS A 50 2.59 -13.18 -4.17
N LEU A 51 3.22 -12.00 -4.20
CA LEU A 51 2.72 -10.84 -4.92
C LEU A 51 3.65 -10.51 -6.10
N GLU A 52 3.11 -10.42 -7.30
CA GLU A 52 3.84 -10.08 -8.52
C GLU A 52 3.09 -8.96 -9.23
N LEU A 53 3.70 -7.76 -9.24
CA LEU A 53 3.16 -6.57 -9.87
C LEU A 53 4.15 -6.04 -10.90
N HIS A 54 3.65 -5.31 -11.88
CA HIS A 54 4.50 -4.50 -12.77
C HIS A 54 5.09 -3.30 -12.04
N SER A 55 4.36 -2.75 -11.08
CA SER A 55 4.78 -1.65 -10.21
C SER A 55 5.85 -2.07 -9.21
N GLU A 56 6.72 -1.13 -8.84
CA GLU A 56 7.48 -1.26 -7.60
C GLU A 56 6.50 -1.18 -6.42
N TYR A 57 6.77 -1.91 -5.34
CA TYR A 57 5.87 -1.95 -4.21
C TYR A 57 6.56 -2.21 -2.87
N ASN A 58 5.81 -1.94 -1.80
CA ASN A 58 6.12 -2.30 -0.43
C ASN A 58 4.85 -2.88 0.20
N VAL A 59 4.97 -4.08 0.77
CA VAL A 59 3.90 -4.74 1.54
C VAL A 59 4.25 -4.68 3.01
N GLN A 60 3.33 -4.16 3.82
CA GLN A 60 3.39 -4.24 5.27
C GLN A 60 2.40 -5.31 5.75
N TRP A 61 2.93 -6.39 6.32
CA TRP A 61 2.12 -7.46 6.90
C TRP A 61 1.79 -7.14 8.36
N HIS A 62 0.53 -7.35 8.72
CA HIS A 62 0.00 -7.21 10.08
C HIS A 62 -0.48 -8.56 10.65
N THR A 63 -0.18 -9.65 9.94
CA THR A 63 -0.50 -11.01 10.33
C THR A 63 0.74 -11.90 10.27
N GLN A 64 0.63 -13.09 10.84
CA GLN A 64 1.63 -14.14 10.76
C GLN A 64 0.94 -15.51 10.70
N PRO A 65 1.60 -16.54 10.13
CA PRO A 65 1.11 -17.91 10.16
C PRO A 65 0.65 -18.35 11.56
N GLY A 66 -0.52 -18.99 11.64
CA GLY A 66 -1.10 -19.47 12.89
C GLY A 66 -2.12 -18.53 13.54
N ILE A 67 -2.28 -17.30 13.06
CA ILE A 67 -3.31 -16.38 13.58
C ILE A 67 -4.69 -16.80 13.08
N ARG A 68 -5.64 -16.95 14.02
CA ARG A 68 -7.04 -17.24 13.72
C ARG A 68 -7.86 -15.95 13.75
N TYR A 69 -8.62 -15.74 12.69
CA TYR A 69 -9.58 -14.65 12.57
C TYR A 69 -10.99 -15.22 12.67
N THR A 70 -11.79 -14.65 13.56
CA THR A 70 -13.17 -15.10 13.84
C THR A 70 -14.21 -14.34 13.03
N LYS A 71 -13.81 -13.25 12.36
CA LYS A 71 -14.72 -12.42 11.56
C LYS A 71 -13.97 -11.75 10.42
N HIS A 72 -14.66 -11.62 9.29
CA HIS A 72 -14.17 -10.88 8.16
C HIS A 72 -14.08 -9.36 8.47
N GLY A 73 -12.96 -8.74 8.11
CA GLY A 73 -12.79 -7.29 8.15
C GLY A 73 -12.54 -6.64 9.51
N GLU A 74 -12.42 -7.41 10.60
CA GLU A 74 -12.04 -6.86 11.91
C GLU A 74 -10.57 -6.49 12.01
N SER A 75 -9.73 -7.07 11.16
CA SER A 75 -8.29 -6.81 11.15
C SER A 75 -7.81 -6.61 9.72
N ILE A 76 -6.69 -5.90 9.60
CA ILE A 76 -5.99 -5.77 8.33
C ILE A 76 -4.95 -6.88 8.28
N ILE A 77 -4.88 -7.60 7.17
CA ILE A 77 -3.88 -8.64 6.93
C ILE A 77 -2.60 -7.99 6.43
N CYS A 78 -2.72 -7.14 5.44
CA CYS A 78 -1.62 -6.36 4.93
C CYS A 78 -2.09 -5.06 4.27
N GLU A 79 -1.15 -4.13 4.22
CA GLU A 79 -1.23 -2.91 3.44
C GLU A 79 -0.19 -2.95 2.33
N LEU A 80 -0.55 -2.45 1.17
CA LEU A 80 0.30 -2.46 -0.02
C LEU A 80 0.40 -1.04 -0.57
N LEU A 81 1.61 -0.49 -0.61
CA LEU A 81 1.94 0.74 -1.32
C LEU A 81 2.66 0.36 -2.61
N PHE A 82 2.17 0.82 -3.76
CA PHE A 82 2.77 0.51 -5.06
C PHE A 82 2.84 1.76 -5.94
N TRP A 83 3.84 1.83 -6.81
CA TRP A 83 4.07 2.98 -7.68
C TRP A 83 4.74 2.61 -9.00
N HIS A 84 4.41 3.39 -10.04
CA HIS A 84 4.94 3.19 -11.37
C HIS A 84 4.98 4.50 -12.17
N GLN A 85 5.89 4.60 -13.13
CA GLN A 85 6.02 5.80 -14.00
C GLN A 85 4.94 5.86 -15.08
N ASN A 86 4.51 4.69 -15.57
CA ASN A 86 3.39 4.54 -16.51
C ASN A 86 2.08 4.28 -15.76
N LYS A 87 1.10 5.16 -15.93
CA LYS A 87 -0.23 5.06 -15.32
C LYS A 87 -0.99 3.80 -15.75
N MET A 88 -0.84 3.35 -17.00
CA MET A 88 -1.57 2.17 -17.50
C MET A 88 -1.14 0.90 -16.78
N LYS A 89 0.16 0.71 -16.55
CA LYS A 89 0.71 -0.41 -15.78
C LYS A 89 0.20 -0.43 -14.34
N LEU A 90 0.09 0.75 -13.72
CA LEU A 90 -0.48 0.87 -12.39
C LEU A 90 -1.98 0.49 -12.35
N LEU A 91 -2.73 0.79 -13.41
CA LEU A 91 -4.14 0.39 -13.52
C LEU A 91 -4.29 -1.12 -13.75
N GLU A 92 -3.42 -1.73 -14.57
CA GLU A 92 -3.35 -3.19 -14.73
C GLU A 92 -3.08 -3.89 -13.39
N ASP A 93 -2.16 -3.36 -12.58
CA ASP A 93 -1.88 -3.86 -11.23
C ASP A 93 -3.09 -3.70 -10.30
N VAL A 94 -3.85 -2.60 -10.40
CA VAL A 94 -5.09 -2.42 -9.63
C VAL A 94 -6.12 -3.49 -9.98
N ASP A 95 -6.29 -3.79 -11.26
CA ASP A 95 -7.25 -4.81 -11.71
C ASP A 95 -6.84 -6.22 -11.27
N PHE A 96 -5.53 -6.52 -11.29
CA PHE A 96 -4.99 -7.74 -10.69
C PHE A 96 -5.30 -7.82 -9.18
N LEU A 97 -4.99 -6.76 -8.42
CA LEU A 97 -5.16 -6.73 -6.97
C LEU A 97 -6.61 -6.89 -6.50
N ARG A 98 -7.60 -6.56 -7.33
CA ARG A 98 -9.03 -6.78 -7.02
C ARG A 98 -9.38 -8.25 -6.83
N ASN A 99 -8.68 -9.13 -7.53
CA ASN A 99 -8.93 -10.58 -7.48
C ASN A 99 -7.86 -11.33 -6.68
N TRP A 100 -6.81 -10.64 -6.24
CA TRP A 100 -5.74 -11.22 -5.45
C TRP A 100 -6.16 -11.45 -3.99
N SER A 101 -5.69 -12.55 -3.42
CA SER A 101 -5.85 -12.86 -1.99
C SER A 101 -4.49 -12.76 -1.31
N PRO A 102 -4.38 -12.08 -0.15
CA PRO A 102 -3.11 -11.90 0.54
C PRO A 102 -2.56 -13.17 1.18
N GLY A 103 -3.36 -14.23 1.31
CA GLY A 103 -2.91 -15.49 1.87
C GLY A 103 -3.94 -16.60 1.82
N THR A 104 -3.52 -17.75 2.33
CA THR A 104 -4.34 -18.96 2.45
C THR A 104 -5.00 -19.00 3.83
N PHE A 105 -6.31 -19.27 3.84
CA PHE A 105 -7.14 -19.40 5.05
C PHE A 105 -7.82 -20.76 5.06
N VAL A 106 -7.90 -21.40 6.22
CA VAL A 106 -8.59 -22.68 6.45
C VAL A 106 -9.50 -22.65 7.68
#